data_AF-A0A915HVG0-F1
#
_entry.id   AF-A0A915HVG0-F1
#
_cell.length_a   1.000
_cell.length_b   1.000
_cell.length_c   1.000
_cell.angle_alpha   90.00
_cell.angle_beta   90.00
_cell.angle_gamma   90.00
#
_symmetry.space_group_name_H-M   'P 1'
#
loop_
_entity.id
_entity.type
_entity.pdbx_description
1 polymer ?
#
loop_
_entity_poly.entity_id
_entity_poly.type
_entity_poly.pdbx_seq_one_letter_code
_entity_poly.pdbx_strand_id
1 'polypeptide(L)'
;MTRVESYGSNILNYYGSTYVPLDKGLYLCYVKLHSSTNQINIVVPENLPSVLPFFYIRDNPHVSKEEWDWLRKLESGECDHCQPTPTQLAFHWSLSSAAQILLGDLQVGRRETADHRIFIRELVEVHPDVTFILLLPPNNDVCSAPGHQWAGQEEKRGCFALPVPIFEL
;
A
#
# COMPACT_ATOMS: atom_id res chain seq x y z
N MET A 1 31.31 -13.90 -13.10
CA MET A 1 30.54 -14.14 -11.86
C MET A 1 29.97 -12.81 -11.44
N THR A 2 28.73 -12.55 -11.87
CA THR A 2 28.12 -11.22 -11.82
C THR A 2 27.36 -11.05 -10.51
N ARG A 3 27.61 -9.93 -9.84
CA ARG A 3 27.01 -9.46 -8.60
C ARG A 3 25.48 -9.40 -8.74
N VAL A 4 24.76 -10.12 -7.89
CA VAL A 4 23.30 -10.02 -7.76
C VAL A 4 23.03 -8.79 -6.92
N GLU A 5 22.58 -7.71 -7.55
CA GLU A 5 22.11 -6.52 -6.85
C GLU A 5 20.73 -6.82 -6.28
N SER A 6 20.70 -7.03 -4.97
CA SER A 6 19.49 -7.20 -4.17
C SER A 6 18.83 -5.82 -4.02
N TYR A 7 17.71 -5.60 -4.73
CA TYR A 7 16.88 -4.41 -4.56
C TYR A 7 16.13 -4.52 -3.23
N GLY A 8 16.67 -3.87 -2.20
CA GLY A 8 16.08 -3.78 -0.87
C GLY A 8 14.96 -2.76 -0.83
N SER A 9 13.87 -3.11 -0.14
CA SER A 9 12.72 -2.26 0.11
C SER A 9 13.13 -1.04 0.96
N ASN A 10 13.12 0.15 0.34
CA ASN A 10 13.09 1.50 0.93
C ASN A 10 12.14 1.59 2.14
N ILE A 11 12.36 2.47 3.13
CA ILE A 11 11.58 2.62 4.38
C ILE A 11 11.03 4.07 4.56
N LEU A 12 9.82 4.27 5.13
CA LEU A 12 9.12 5.53 5.43
C LEU A 12 8.55 5.44 6.85
N ASN A 13 9.15 6.17 7.76
CA ASN A 13 8.96 6.03 9.21
C ASN A 13 7.86 6.99 9.73
N TYR A 14 6.92 6.48 10.53
CA TYR A 14 5.77 7.21 11.08
C TYR A 14 5.92 7.56 12.58
N TYR A 15 6.84 6.94 13.36
CA TYR A 15 6.81 7.09 14.83
C TYR A 15 8.13 7.37 15.58
N GLY A 16 9.25 7.61 14.92
CA GLY A 16 10.44 8.03 15.67
C GLY A 16 11.62 8.42 14.81
N SER A 17 11.88 9.71 14.72
CA SER A 17 13.16 10.44 14.51
C SER A 17 14.26 9.89 13.58
N THR A 18 14.06 8.81 12.84
CA THR A 18 14.92 8.39 11.74
C THR A 18 14.12 8.53 10.47
N TYR A 19 14.17 9.74 9.91
CA TYR A 19 13.81 9.99 8.52
C TYR A 19 14.76 9.15 7.66
N VAL A 20 14.29 8.01 7.16
CA VAL A 20 14.97 7.36 6.05
C VAL A 20 14.70 8.24 4.84
N PRO A 21 15.72 8.83 4.20
CA PRO A 21 15.52 9.62 3.02
C PRO A 21 14.98 8.70 1.94
N LEU A 22 13.76 8.98 1.48
CA LEU A 22 13.25 8.34 0.27
C LEU A 22 13.90 8.99 -0.93
N ASP A 23 14.29 8.15 -1.87
CA ASP A 23 14.65 8.63 -3.19
C ASP A 23 13.43 9.28 -3.84
N LYS A 24 13.70 10.12 -4.83
CA LYS A 24 12.65 10.70 -5.65
C LYS A 24 11.91 9.58 -6.38
N GLY A 25 10.58 9.58 -6.33
CA GLY A 25 9.78 8.68 -7.15
C GLY A 25 8.35 8.44 -6.70
N LEU A 26 7.73 7.52 -7.44
CA LEU A 26 6.39 7.02 -7.20
C LEU A 26 6.46 5.69 -6.46
N TYR A 27 5.71 5.59 -5.37
CA TYR A 27 5.70 4.44 -4.48
C TYR A 27 4.28 3.89 -4.30
N LEU A 28 4.17 2.58 -4.06
CA LEU A 28 2.93 1.91 -3.65
C LEU A 28 3.01 1.59 -2.17
N CYS A 29 2.11 2.12 -1.35
CA CYS A 29 2.08 1.88 0.09
C CYS A 29 0.87 1.03 0.49
N TYR A 30 1.10 -0.05 1.23
CA TYR A 30 0.02 -0.83 1.83
C TYR A 30 -0.42 -0.20 3.14
N VAL A 31 -1.73 -0.02 3.31
CA VAL A 31 -2.31 0.52 4.54
C VAL A 31 -3.50 -0.35 4.95
N LYS A 32 -3.36 -1.02 6.10
CA LYS A 32 -4.45 -1.76 6.74
C LYS A 32 -4.82 -1.06 8.04
N LEU A 33 -6.04 -0.54 8.08
CA LEU A 33 -6.61 0.09 9.27
C LEU A 33 -7.46 -0.94 10.02
N HIS A 34 -7.35 -0.92 11.34
CA HIS A 34 -8.11 -1.74 12.24
C HIS A 34 -8.79 -0.84 13.27
N SER A 35 -10.11 -0.84 13.29
CA SER A 35 -10.86 -0.11 14.29
C SER A 35 -11.21 -1.02 15.48
N SER A 36 -10.87 -0.57 16.68
CA SER A 36 -11.31 -1.12 17.97
C SER A 36 -12.21 -0.12 18.69
N THR A 37 -12.93 -0.56 19.75
CA THR A 37 -13.96 0.26 20.44
C THR A 37 -13.48 1.64 20.89
N ASN A 38 -12.19 1.82 21.18
CA ASN A 38 -11.64 3.08 21.68
C ASN A 38 -10.49 3.65 20.85
N GLN A 39 -9.97 2.93 19.85
CA GLN A 39 -8.78 3.34 19.11
C GLN A 39 -8.78 2.77 17.68
N ILE A 40 -8.31 3.58 16.72
CA ILE A 40 -7.97 3.12 15.38
C ILE A 40 -6.50 2.74 15.40
N ASN A 41 -6.18 1.55 14.93
CA ASN A 41 -4.83 1.04 14.80
C ASN A 41 -4.47 0.87 13.32
N ILE A 42 -3.21 1.11 12.97
CA ILE A 42 -2.63 0.72 11.68
C ILE A 42 -1.89 -0.61 11.88
N VAL A 43 -2.14 -1.56 10.99
CA VAL A 43 -1.37 -2.80 10.95
C VAL A 43 -0.06 -2.58 10.21
N VAL A 44 1.04 -2.90 10.88
CA VAL A 44 2.40 -2.89 10.36
C VAL A 44 3.02 -4.26 10.57
N PRO A 45 3.92 -4.73 9.70
CA PRO A 45 4.62 -5.99 9.92
C PRO A 45 5.61 -5.88 11.10
N GLU A 46 5.80 -6.97 11.86
CA GLU A 46 6.63 -7.05 13.09
C GLU A 46 8.10 -6.73 12.83
N ASN A 47 8.58 -6.99 11.61
CA ASN A 47 9.94 -6.67 11.18
C ASN A 47 10.15 -5.16 10.96
N LEU A 48 9.09 -4.37 10.80
CA LEU A 48 9.12 -2.93 10.54
C LEU A 48 8.01 -2.19 11.30
N PRO A 49 8.08 -2.16 12.65
CA PRO A 49 6.99 -1.71 13.52
C PRO A 49 6.76 -0.19 13.52
N SER A 50 7.47 0.59 12.71
CA SER A 50 7.35 2.05 12.67
C SER A 50 7.10 2.58 11.27
N VAL A 51 6.94 1.69 10.28
CA VAL A 51 7.01 2.02 8.85
C VAL A 51 5.88 1.34 8.13
N LEU A 52 5.13 2.10 7.35
CA LEU A 52 4.14 1.51 6.45
C LEU A 52 4.86 0.69 5.38
N PRO A 53 4.41 -0.52 5.05
CA PRO A 53 5.01 -1.29 3.96
C PRO A 53 4.79 -0.57 2.63
N PHE A 54 5.84 -0.41 1.83
CA PHE A 54 5.71 0.13 0.48
C PHE A 54 6.70 -0.47 -0.50
N PHE A 55 6.46 -0.20 -1.78
CA PHE A 55 7.26 -0.67 -2.90
C PHE A 55 7.54 0.48 -3.88
N TYR A 56 8.75 0.52 -4.43
CA TYR A 56 9.16 1.52 -5.42
C TYR A 56 8.65 1.15 -6.82
N ILE A 57 7.96 2.08 -7.50
CA ILE A 57 7.44 1.86 -8.86
C ILE A 57 8.37 2.47 -9.92
N ARG A 58 8.68 3.77 -9.82
CA ARG A 58 9.47 4.51 -10.84
C ARG A 58 10.03 5.85 -10.32
N ASP A 59 11.04 6.40 -11.00
CA ASP A 59 11.74 7.64 -10.58
C ASP A 59 10.89 8.90 -10.75
N ASN A 60 9.92 8.89 -11.66
CA ASN A 60 9.03 10.02 -11.84
C ASN A 60 7.89 9.95 -10.79
N PRO A 61 7.79 10.91 -9.85
CA PRO A 61 6.75 10.91 -8.81
C PRO A 61 5.35 11.26 -9.33
N HIS A 62 5.25 11.80 -10.54
CA HIS A 62 3.97 12.26 -11.08
C HIS A 62 3.21 11.15 -11.80
N VAL A 63 1.95 10.97 -11.43
CA VAL A 63 0.98 10.18 -12.19
C VAL A 63 0.25 11.12 -13.14
N SER A 64 0.29 10.81 -14.43
CA SER A 64 -0.42 11.58 -15.44
C SER A 64 -1.93 11.42 -15.28
N LYS A 65 -2.68 12.41 -15.78
CA LYS A 65 -4.14 12.36 -15.78
C LYS A 65 -4.67 11.10 -16.49
N GLU A 66 -4.04 10.71 -17.60
CA GLU A 66 -4.43 9.54 -18.38
C GLU A 66 -4.24 8.22 -17.61
N GLU A 67 -3.13 8.08 -16.88
CA GLU A 67 -2.87 6.94 -15.99
C GLU A 67 -3.89 6.90 -14.84
N TRP A 68 -4.17 8.05 -14.22
CA TRP A 68 -5.10 8.13 -13.09
C TRP A 68 -6.56 7.88 -13.50
N ASP A 69 -6.98 8.40 -14.65
CA ASP A 69 -8.29 8.14 -15.23
C ASP A 69 -8.47 6.65 -15.56
N TRP A 70 -7.41 5.99 -16.02
CA TRP A 70 -7.43 4.55 -16.28
C TRP A 70 -7.64 3.74 -14.99
N LEU A 71 -6.88 4.02 -13.94
CA LEU A 71 -7.06 3.34 -12.64
C LEU A 71 -8.47 3.51 -12.09
N ARG A 72 -9.03 4.73 -12.18
CA ARG A 72 -10.40 5.00 -11.73
C ARG A 72 -11.43 4.13 -12.44
N LYS A 73 -11.29 3.96 -13.75
CA LYS A 73 -12.20 3.13 -14.56
C LYS A 73 -12.09 1.65 -14.22
N LEU A 74 -10.87 1.17 -13.94
CA LEU A 74 -10.65 -0.21 -13.51
C LEU A 74 -11.32 -0.50 -12.16
N GLU A 75 -11.16 0.40 -11.19
CA GLU A 75 -11.75 0.25 -9.86
C GLU A 75 -13.27 0.44 -9.85
N SER A 76 -13.83 1.28 -10.74
CA SER A 76 -15.29 1.46 -10.87
C SER A 76 -15.98 0.35 -11.66
N GLY A 77 -15.23 -0.53 -12.33
CA GLY A 77 -15.79 -1.56 -13.20
C GLY A 77 -16.44 -1.01 -14.48
N GLU A 78 -16.22 0.26 -14.81
CA GLU A 78 -16.80 0.91 -16.01
C GLU A 78 -16.07 0.55 -17.31
N CYS A 79 -15.14 -0.42 -17.26
CA CYS A 79 -14.08 -0.61 -18.25
C CYS A 79 -14.11 -1.96 -19.01
N ASP A 80 -15.26 -2.61 -19.14
CA ASP A 80 -15.37 -3.93 -19.79
C ASP A 80 -14.88 -3.97 -21.26
N HIS A 81 -14.78 -2.82 -21.94
CA HIS A 81 -14.40 -2.72 -23.36
C HIS A 81 -13.38 -1.63 -23.72
N CYS A 82 -12.77 -0.95 -22.74
CA CYS A 82 -11.81 0.09 -23.06
C CYS A 82 -10.44 -0.52 -23.37
N GLN A 83 -9.84 -0.18 -24.51
CA GLN A 83 -8.46 -0.56 -24.79
C GLN A 83 -7.51 0.44 -24.11
N PRO A 84 -6.62 -0.01 -23.22
CA PRO A 84 -5.63 0.87 -22.63
C PRO A 84 -4.66 1.34 -23.69
N THR A 85 -4.21 2.59 -23.57
CA THR A 85 -3.05 3.06 -24.32
C THR A 85 -1.79 2.33 -23.85
N PRO A 86 -0.69 2.33 -24.64
CA PRO A 86 0.56 1.72 -24.22
C PRO A 86 1.07 2.25 -22.86
N THR A 87 0.87 3.55 -22.61
CA THR A 87 1.24 4.21 -21.34
C THR A 87 0.39 3.68 -20.18
N GLN A 88 -0.93 3.62 -20.35
CA GLN A 88 -1.86 3.08 -19.34
C GLN A 88 -1.55 1.62 -19.02
N LEU A 89 -1.25 0.82 -20.04
CA LEU A 89 -0.93 -0.59 -19.89
C LEU A 89 0.39 -0.80 -19.14
N ALA A 90 1.44 -0.05 -19.51
CA ALA A 90 2.74 -0.12 -18.84
C ALA A 90 2.65 0.30 -17.37
N PHE A 91 1.89 1.36 -17.08
CA PHE A 91 1.65 1.82 -15.72
C PHE A 91 0.86 0.79 -14.91
N HIS A 92 -0.22 0.25 -15.47
CA HIS A 92 -1.02 -0.78 -14.83
C HIS A 92 -0.20 -2.04 -14.51
N TRP A 93 0.66 -2.49 -15.42
CA TRP A 93 1.55 -3.62 -15.15
C TRP A 93 2.57 -3.33 -14.05
N SER A 94 3.17 -2.14 -14.05
CA SER A 94 4.12 -1.74 -13.01
C SER A 94 3.45 -1.72 -11.63
N LEU A 95 2.24 -1.14 -11.55
CA LEU A 95 1.45 -1.08 -10.32
C LEU A 95 1.01 -2.48 -9.86
N SER A 96 0.52 -3.32 -10.79
CA SER A 96 0.10 -4.69 -10.48
C SER A 96 1.27 -5.52 -9.97
N SER A 97 2.43 -5.42 -10.62
CA SER A 97 3.65 -6.11 -10.18
C SER A 97 4.10 -5.64 -8.80
N ALA A 98 4.12 -4.33 -8.56
CA ALA A 98 4.44 -3.76 -7.25
C ALA A 98 3.47 -4.26 -6.17
N ALA A 99 2.17 -4.32 -6.46
CA ALA A 99 1.17 -4.83 -5.52
C ALA A 99 1.39 -6.32 -5.20
N GLN A 100 1.65 -7.15 -6.21
CA GLN A 100 1.91 -8.58 -6.01
C GLN A 100 3.17 -8.83 -5.17
N ILE A 101 4.23 -8.07 -5.40
CA ILE A 101 5.47 -8.18 -4.63
C ILE A 101 5.22 -7.75 -3.18
N LEU A 102 4.64 -6.55 -2.99
CA LEU A 102 4.35 -6.00 -1.66
C LEU A 102 3.44 -6.91 -0.84
N LEU A 103 2.38 -7.46 -1.44
CA LEU A 103 1.47 -8.40 -0.77
C LEU A 103 2.13 -9.76 -0.51
N GLY A 104 3.06 -10.19 -1.37
CA GLY A 104 3.89 -11.36 -1.15
C GLY A 104 4.81 -11.21 0.05
N ASP A 105 5.47 -10.06 0.18
CA ASP A 105 6.33 -9.72 1.33
C ASP A 105 5.53 -9.66 2.64
N LEU A 106 4.28 -9.22 2.58
CA LEU A 106 3.33 -9.21 3.69
C LEU A 106 2.65 -10.56 3.95
N GLN A 107 3.05 -11.62 3.22
CA GLN A 107 2.51 -12.98 3.36
C GLN A 107 0.97 -13.04 3.21
N VAL A 108 0.39 -12.15 2.40
CA VAL A 108 -1.04 -12.15 2.09
C VAL A 108 -1.33 -13.33 1.16
N GLY A 109 -2.36 -14.13 1.48
CA GLY A 109 -2.72 -15.29 0.68
C GLY A 109 -3.16 -14.89 -0.73
N ARG A 110 -2.77 -15.66 -1.76
CA ARG A 110 -3.10 -15.38 -3.18
C ARG A 110 -4.59 -15.10 -3.47
N ARG A 111 -5.49 -15.68 -2.67
CA ARG A 111 -6.93 -15.43 -2.79
C ARG A 111 -7.32 -14.04 -2.27
N GLU A 112 -6.74 -13.61 -1.16
CA GLU A 112 -6.99 -12.29 -0.56
C GLU A 112 -6.37 -11.18 -1.41
N THR A 113 -5.26 -11.44 -2.10
CA THR A 113 -4.58 -10.49 -2.98
C THR A 113 -5.50 -9.90 -4.05
N ALA A 114 -6.47 -10.66 -4.55
CA ALA A 114 -7.39 -10.22 -5.59
C ALA A 114 -8.45 -9.22 -5.10
N ASP A 115 -8.74 -9.23 -3.79
CA ASP A 115 -9.76 -8.36 -3.19
C ASP A 115 -9.16 -7.04 -2.65
N HIS A 116 -7.84 -6.86 -2.80
CA HIS A 116 -7.16 -5.62 -2.46
C HIS A 116 -7.44 -4.55 -3.51
N ARG A 117 -7.59 -3.31 -3.05
CA ARG A 117 -8.07 -2.18 -3.86
C ARG A 117 -7.09 -1.01 -3.84
N ILE A 118 -7.00 -0.29 -4.94
CA ILE A 118 -6.21 0.94 -5.03
C ILE A 118 -7.05 2.12 -4.54
N PHE A 119 -6.46 2.97 -3.70
CA PHE A 119 -7.12 4.20 -3.28
C PHE A 119 -7.09 5.24 -4.41
N ILE A 120 -8.22 5.39 -5.09
CA ILE A 120 -8.35 6.24 -6.29
C ILE A 120 -8.90 7.66 -6.03
N ARG A 121 -9.11 8.04 -4.77
CA ARG A 121 -9.66 9.39 -4.45
C ARG A 121 -8.60 10.48 -4.59
N GLU A 122 -7.40 10.23 -4.06
CA GLU A 122 -6.32 11.21 -4.01
C GLU A 122 -4.96 10.50 -3.99
N LEU A 123 -3.95 11.15 -4.57
CA LEU A 123 -2.55 10.75 -4.46
C LEU A 123 -1.95 11.34 -3.19
N VAL A 124 -1.21 10.55 -2.43
CA VAL A 124 -0.60 11.03 -1.18
C VAL A 124 0.77 11.60 -1.51
N GLU A 125 0.86 12.93 -1.59
CA GLU A 125 2.13 13.63 -1.75
C GLU A 125 2.76 13.89 -0.38
N VAL A 126 3.83 13.16 -0.06
CA VAL A 126 4.56 13.30 1.22
C VAL A 126 5.68 14.33 1.09
N HIS A 127 6.23 14.47 -0.11
CA HIS A 127 7.22 15.46 -0.51
C HIS A 127 7.00 15.79 -2.00
N PRO A 128 7.39 16.98 -2.50
CA PRO A 128 7.27 17.31 -3.93
C PRO A 128 7.93 16.30 -4.88
N ASP A 129 8.93 15.56 -4.40
CA ASP A 129 9.64 14.53 -5.14
C ASP A 129 9.19 13.09 -4.80
N VAL A 130 8.23 12.91 -3.90
CA VAL A 130 7.80 11.59 -3.39
C VAL A 130 6.29 11.51 -3.30
N THR A 131 5.72 10.65 -4.15
CA THR A 131 4.28 10.41 -4.21
C THR A 131 3.97 8.97 -3.87
N PHE A 132 2.91 8.76 -3.09
CA PHE A 132 2.38 7.44 -2.73
C PHE A 132 1.00 7.21 -3.36
N ILE A 133 0.85 6.01 -3.93
CA ILE A 133 -0.43 5.37 -4.21
C ILE A 133 -0.72 4.42 -3.05
N LEU A 134 -1.93 4.44 -2.51
CA LEU A 134 -2.29 3.54 -1.41
C LEU A 134 -2.96 2.26 -1.94
N LEU A 135 -2.52 1.13 -1.41
CA LEU A 135 -3.12 -0.19 -1.56
C LEU A 135 -3.82 -0.54 -0.25
N LEU A 136 -5.10 -0.85 -0.33
CA LEU A 136 -5.95 -1.10 0.83
C LEU A 136 -6.47 -2.55 0.82
N PRO A 137 -6.66 -3.17 1.99
CA PRO A 137 -7.37 -4.43 2.08
C PRO A 137 -8.86 -4.28 1.72
N PRO A 138 -9.58 -5.40 1.60
CA PRO A 138 -11.02 -5.40 1.39
C PRO A 138 -11.77 -4.66 2.51
N ASN A 139 -12.91 -4.03 2.19
CA ASN A 139 -13.67 -3.23 3.17
C ASN A 139 -14.12 -4.01 4.42
N ASN A 140 -14.25 -5.34 4.33
CA ASN A 140 -14.65 -6.19 5.45
C ASN A 140 -13.57 -6.36 6.52
N ASP A 141 -12.31 -6.02 6.24
CA ASP A 141 -11.19 -6.22 7.18
C ASP A 141 -10.92 -5.00 8.09
N VAL A 142 -11.78 -3.97 8.03
CA VAL A 142 -11.54 -2.69 8.71
C VAL A 142 -12.12 -2.64 10.14
N CYS A 143 -13.18 -3.42 10.41
CA CYS A 143 -13.88 -3.42 11.70
C CYS A 143 -13.89 -4.81 12.34
N SER A 144 -13.24 -4.97 13.49
CA SER A 144 -13.39 -6.19 14.28
C SER A 144 -14.62 -6.09 15.19
N ALA A 145 -15.60 -6.96 14.95
CA ALA A 145 -16.66 -7.18 15.93
C ALA A 145 -16.08 -7.80 17.22
N PRO A 146 -16.64 -7.50 18.40
CA PRO A 146 -16.19 -8.12 19.65
C PRO A 146 -16.31 -9.65 19.55
N GLY A 147 -15.19 -10.36 19.63
CA GLY A 147 -15.09 -11.82 19.51
C GLY A 147 -14.30 -12.33 18.28
N HIS A 148 -13.88 -11.46 17.36
CA HIS A 148 -13.07 -11.86 16.20
C HIS A 148 -11.60 -12.09 16.57
N GLN A 149 -11.00 -13.19 16.09
CA GLN A 149 -9.63 -13.65 16.38
C GLN A 149 -8.52 -12.82 15.68
N TRP A 150 -8.75 -11.51 15.49
CA TRP A 150 -7.88 -10.60 14.75
C TRP A 150 -6.40 -10.69 15.16
N ALA A 151 -6.11 -10.63 16.47
CA ALA A 151 -4.74 -10.67 16.99
C ALA A 151 -3.99 -11.96 16.58
N GLY A 152 -4.68 -13.11 16.57
CA GLY A 152 -4.05 -14.39 16.28
C GLY A 152 -3.76 -14.65 14.79
N GLN A 153 -4.39 -13.92 13.87
CA GLN A 153 -4.13 -14.06 12.42
C GLN A 153 -3.01 -13.12 11.97
N GLU A 154 -2.96 -11.90 12.52
CA GLU A 154 -1.91 -10.93 12.20
C GLU A 154 -0.58 -11.29 12.89
N GLU A 155 -0.56 -11.79 14.14
CA GLU A 155 0.67 -12.34 14.77
C GLU A 155 1.25 -13.50 13.95
N LYS A 156 0.41 -14.38 13.41
CA LYS A 156 0.87 -15.47 12.53
C LYS A 156 1.46 -14.98 11.21
N ARG A 157 1.06 -13.80 10.75
CA ARG A 157 1.63 -13.13 9.56
C ARG A 157 2.87 -12.31 9.93
N GLY A 158 3.23 -12.25 11.20
CA GLY A 158 4.22 -11.31 11.69
C GLY A 158 3.77 -9.89 11.42
N CYS A 159 2.59 -9.49 11.91
CA CYS A 159 2.12 -8.10 11.95
C CYS A 159 1.61 -7.67 13.34
N PHE A 160 1.88 -6.41 13.71
CA PHE A 160 1.35 -5.74 14.90
C PHE A 160 0.44 -4.56 14.54
N ALA A 161 -0.43 -4.18 15.46
CA ALA A 161 -1.30 -3.02 15.33
C ALA A 161 -0.76 -1.85 16.16
N LEU A 162 -0.42 -0.72 15.52
CA LEU A 162 -0.01 0.52 16.18
C LEU A 162 -1.20 1.47 16.31
N PRO A 163 -1.46 2.08 17.49
CA PRO A 163 -2.49 3.09 17.62
C PRO A 163 -2.14 4.32 16.77
N VAL A 164 -3.08 4.75 15.93
CA VAL A 164 -3.01 6.05 15.25
C VAL A 164 -3.30 7.11 16.31
N PRO A 165 -2.44 8.13 16.47
CA PRO A 165 -2.76 9.25 17.33
C PRO A 165 -3.96 9.96 16.70
N ILE A 166 -5.12 9.79 17.34
CA ILE A 166 -6.30 10.58 16.98
C ILE A 166 -5.96 12.00 17.40
N PHE A 167 -5.73 12.88 16.43
CA PHE A 167 -5.75 14.30 16.72
C PHE A 167 -7.17 14.65 17.13
N GLU A 168 -7.38 14.99 18.41
CA GLU A 168 -8.59 15.69 18.82
C GLU A 168 -8.60 17.04 18.08
N LEU A 169 -9.69 17.32 17.37
CA LEU A 169 -9.94 18.58 16.66
C LEU A 169 -10.33 19.69 17.63
#